data_AF-E8MZX4-F1
#
_entry.id   AF-E8MZX4-F1
#
_cell.length_a   1.000
_cell.length_b   1.000
_cell.length_c   1.000
_cell.angle_alpha   90.00
_cell.angle_beta   90.00
_cell.angle_gamma   90.00
#
_symmetry.space_group_name_H-M   'P 1'
#
loop_
_entity.id
_entity.type
_entity.pdbx_description
1 polymer ?
#
loop_
_entity_poly.entity_id
_entity_poly.type
_entity_poly.pdbx_seq_one_letter_code
_entity_poly.pdbx_strand_id
1 'polypeptide(L)'
;MKSKPFTFAQIAVLVMLALLTLGGLGWMLHLLLTPPPAEVRLSMTLQPAQMLTPTLPPASSTAESSPSPTPTPSQASCLPANAASLSARVRHVLDGITLEVEINGETRQVRYLGVELPQQSELADALNRQWTENQTVQLIADPAVPPQSEPALYYVLAGGVFVNQALIREGAALPALYPPGIACIEAFLQEEAQARAEQKGVWKDLLAHLPTPAVSIGLTPPACDCNRRYTCADFATRREAQACFDACGDYRNTTLDPDHNGLACEELP
;
A
#
# COMPACT_ATOMS: atom_id res chain seq x y z
N MET A 1 -58.87 24.95 -36.06
CA MET A 1 -57.95 24.12 -35.26
C MET A 1 -57.45 24.97 -34.10
N LYS A 2 -57.86 24.68 -32.85
CA LYS A 2 -57.44 25.43 -31.65
C LYS A 2 -56.10 24.88 -31.17
N SER A 3 -55.03 25.67 -31.26
CA SER A 3 -53.74 25.37 -30.65
C SER A 3 -53.86 25.48 -29.13
N LYS A 4 -53.37 24.47 -28.41
CA LYS A 4 -53.31 24.48 -26.94
C LYS A 4 -52.13 25.38 -26.50
N PRO A 5 -52.29 26.22 -25.46
CA PRO A 5 -51.19 27.04 -24.96
C PRO A 5 -50.13 26.17 -24.29
N PHE A 6 -48.86 26.51 -24.51
CA PHE A 6 -47.72 25.86 -23.86
C PHE A 6 -47.78 26.11 -22.35
N THR A 7 -47.54 25.05 -21.58
CA THR A 7 -47.50 25.13 -20.12
C THR A 7 -46.18 25.73 -19.66
N PHE A 8 -46.17 26.39 -18.50
CA PHE A 8 -45.00 27.04 -17.91
C PHE A 8 -43.77 26.11 -17.82
N ALA A 9 -44.00 24.82 -17.61
CA ALA A 9 -42.97 23.79 -17.59
C ALA A 9 -42.28 23.59 -18.96
N GLN A 10 -43.01 23.70 -20.07
CA GLN A 10 -42.44 23.55 -21.41
C GLN A 10 -41.58 24.76 -21.81
N ILE A 11 -41.93 25.95 -21.33
CA ILE A 11 -41.14 27.16 -21.54
C ILE A 11 -39.82 27.08 -20.76
N ALA A 12 -39.86 26.59 -19.51
CA ALA A 12 -38.67 26.43 -18.68
C ALA A 12 -37.64 25.44 -19.27
N VAL A 13 -38.10 24.33 -19.84
CA VAL A 13 -37.22 23.34 -20.50
C VAL A 13 -36.55 23.92 -21.75
N LEU A 14 -37.27 24.71 -22.54
CA LEU A 14 -36.72 25.36 -23.73
C LEU A 14 -35.66 26.42 -23.38
N VAL A 15 -35.86 27.18 -22.29
CA VAL A 15 -34.87 28.17 -21.81
C VAL A 15 -33.60 27.48 -21.28
N MET A 16 -33.74 26.38 -20.54
CA MET A 16 -32.59 25.61 -20.04
C MET A 16 -31.75 25.00 -21.17
N LEU A 17 -32.38 24.46 -22.21
CA LEU A 17 -31.69 23.93 -23.39
C LEU A 17 -30.94 25.02 -24.17
N ALA A 18 -31.49 26.23 -24.25
CA ALA A 18 -30.84 27.37 -24.92
C ALA A 18 -29.62 27.91 -24.14
N LEU A 19 -29.63 27.85 -22.81
CA LEU A 19 -28.49 28.29 -21.98
C LEU A 19 -27.31 27.31 -22.01
N LEU A 20 -27.58 26.01 -22.15
CA LEU A 20 -26.54 24.98 -22.23
C LEU A 20 -25.74 25.02 -23.54
N THR A 21 -26.33 25.47 -24.64
CA THR A 21 -25.61 25.59 -25.93
C THR A 21 -24.73 26.84 -26.03
N LEU A 22 -25.06 27.91 -25.29
CA LEU A 22 -24.26 29.13 -25.24
C LEU A 22 -23.03 29.01 -24.32
N GLY A 23 -23.05 28.10 -23.32
CA GLY A 23 -21.90 27.85 -22.43
C GLY A 23 -20.79 26.99 -23.05
N GLY A 24 -21.09 26.16 -24.05
CA GLY A 24 -20.12 25.22 -24.64
C GLY A 24 -19.15 25.84 -25.65
N LEU A 25 -19.55 26.91 -26.34
CA LEU A 25 -18.74 27.55 -27.37
C LEU A 25 -17.63 28.47 -26.81
N GLY A 26 -17.78 28.97 -25.57
CA GLY A 26 -16.76 29.78 -24.90
C GLY A 26 -15.56 28.99 -24.40
N TRP A 27 -15.78 27.74 -23.95
CA TRP A 27 -14.71 26.88 -23.44
C TRP A 27 -13.79 26.34 -24.54
N MET A 28 -14.29 26.17 -25.76
CA MET A 28 -13.51 25.64 -26.87
C MET A 28 -12.54 26.67 -27.47
N LEU A 29 -12.81 27.98 -27.31
CA LEU A 29 -11.92 29.05 -27.77
C LEU A 29 -10.76 29.32 -26.80
N HIS A 30 -10.91 28.95 -25.51
CA HIS A 30 -9.87 29.13 -24.50
C HIS A 30 -8.74 28.08 -24.57
N LEU A 31 -8.98 26.90 -25.16
CA LEU A 31 -7.94 25.87 -25.39
C LEU A 31 -7.02 26.18 -26.59
N LEU A 32 -7.44 27.06 -27.51
CA LEU A 32 -6.66 27.39 -28.71
C LEU A 32 -5.68 28.56 -28.49
N LEU A 33 -5.74 29.24 -27.35
CA LEU A 33 -4.92 30.41 -27.03
C LEU A 33 -3.91 30.18 -25.89
N THR A 34 -3.85 28.99 -25.28
CA THR A 34 -2.83 28.70 -24.28
C THR A 34 -1.51 28.35 -24.99
N PRO A 35 -0.44 29.16 -24.83
CA PRO A 35 0.87 28.80 -25.36
C PRO A 35 1.37 27.52 -24.66
N PRO A 36 2.07 26.61 -25.36
CA PRO A 36 2.69 25.45 -24.73
C PRO A 36 3.74 25.92 -23.70
N PRO A 37 3.93 25.18 -22.59
CA PRO A 37 5.00 25.48 -21.64
C PRO A 37 6.35 25.39 -22.35
N ALA A 38 7.20 26.40 -22.13
CA ALA A 38 8.52 26.49 -22.71
C ALA A 38 9.35 25.23 -22.39
N GLU A 39 9.84 24.56 -23.43
CA GLU A 39 10.80 23.47 -23.27
C GLU A 39 12.07 24.00 -22.59
N VAL A 40 12.34 23.50 -21.39
CA VAL A 40 13.61 23.72 -20.70
C VAL A 40 14.67 22.91 -21.46
N ARG A 41 15.39 23.58 -22.37
CA ARG A 41 16.61 23.02 -22.97
C ARG A 41 17.68 22.91 -21.89
N LEU A 42 17.92 21.69 -21.42
CA LEU A 42 19.10 21.34 -20.63
C LEU A 42 20.34 21.43 -21.53
N SER A 43 21.02 22.57 -21.47
CA SER A 43 22.37 22.72 -22.01
C SER A 43 23.35 21.95 -21.14
N MET A 44 23.68 20.71 -21.51
CA MET A 44 24.83 20.00 -20.94
C MET A 44 26.12 20.62 -21.49
N THR A 45 26.73 21.51 -20.69
CA THR A 45 28.10 21.97 -20.93
C THR A 45 29.04 20.89 -20.38
N LEU A 46 29.65 20.10 -21.27
CA LEU A 46 30.74 19.17 -20.93
C LEU A 46 31.98 19.98 -20.57
N GLN A 47 32.20 20.18 -19.27
CA GLN A 47 33.44 20.70 -18.71
C GLN A 47 34.54 19.62 -18.86
N PRO A 48 35.73 19.92 -19.38
CA PRO A 48 36.83 18.95 -19.41
C PRO A 48 37.26 18.59 -18.00
N ALA A 49 37.30 17.29 -17.69
CA ALA A 49 37.85 16.77 -16.45
C ALA A 49 39.35 17.10 -16.39
N GLN A 50 39.75 17.96 -15.46
CA GLN A 50 41.15 18.16 -15.14
C GLN A 50 41.64 16.94 -14.36
N MET A 51 42.57 16.20 -14.95
CA MET A 51 43.34 15.16 -14.27
C MET A 51 44.21 15.81 -13.20
N LEU A 52 43.83 15.64 -11.93
CA LEU A 52 44.71 15.90 -10.81
C LEU A 52 45.25 14.57 -10.30
N THR A 53 46.57 14.46 -10.36
CA THR A 53 47.41 13.38 -9.83
C THR A 53 47.18 13.23 -8.32
N PRO A 54 46.88 12.04 -7.79
CA PRO A 54 46.86 11.84 -6.35
C PRO A 54 48.29 11.68 -5.82
N THR A 55 48.83 12.76 -5.26
CA THR A 55 49.98 12.69 -4.34
C THR A 55 49.44 12.20 -2.99
N LEU A 56 49.84 11.01 -2.58
CA LEU A 56 49.54 10.44 -1.25
C LEU A 56 50.30 11.22 -0.15
N PRO A 57 49.61 11.90 0.79
CA PRO A 57 50.21 12.31 2.06
C PRO A 57 50.21 11.15 3.07
N PRO A 58 51.16 11.13 4.02
CA PRO A 58 51.26 10.05 5.00
C PRO A 58 50.13 10.11 6.04
N ALA A 59 49.69 8.92 6.42
CA ALA A 59 48.69 8.67 7.44
C ALA A 59 49.05 9.30 8.80
N SER A 60 48.14 10.10 9.34
CA SER A 60 47.93 10.31 10.79
C SER A 60 46.72 11.21 10.98
N SER A 61 45.55 10.61 11.21
CA SER A 61 44.52 11.21 12.05
C SER A 61 43.49 10.15 12.40
N THR A 62 43.51 9.75 13.66
CA THR A 62 42.47 8.96 14.32
C THR A 62 41.21 9.82 14.39
N ALA A 63 40.37 9.76 13.34
CA ALA A 63 39.01 10.29 13.39
C ALA A 63 38.08 9.13 13.76
N GLU A 64 37.78 9.07 15.04
CA GLU A 64 36.74 8.22 15.63
C GLU A 64 35.41 8.51 14.94
N SER A 65 35.03 7.60 14.04
CA SER A 65 33.82 7.69 13.25
C SER A 65 32.66 7.27 14.15
N SER A 66 32.06 8.25 14.84
CA SER A 66 30.77 8.07 15.49
C SER A 66 29.74 7.74 14.40
N PRO A 67 29.04 6.59 14.43
CA PRO A 67 28.02 6.29 13.45
C PRO A 67 26.87 7.30 13.61
N SER A 68 26.71 8.16 12.61
CA SER A 68 25.51 8.98 12.46
C SER A 68 24.30 8.04 12.47
N PRO A 69 23.29 8.24 13.33
CA PRO A 69 22.10 7.38 13.31
C PRO A 69 21.46 7.52 11.93
N THR A 70 21.39 6.41 11.20
CA THR A 70 20.50 6.29 10.05
C THR A 70 19.11 6.74 10.53
N PRO A 71 18.45 7.71 9.89
CA PRO A 71 17.12 8.10 10.30
C PRO A 71 16.24 6.86 10.19
N THR A 72 15.82 6.32 11.34
CA THR A 72 14.77 5.32 11.39
C THR A 72 13.60 5.88 10.57
N PRO A 73 13.13 5.20 9.51
CA PRO A 73 11.97 5.67 8.78
C PRO A 73 10.86 5.91 9.80
N SER A 74 10.32 7.13 9.81
CA SER A 74 9.28 7.53 10.75
C SER A 74 8.13 6.53 10.64
N GLN A 75 7.98 5.68 11.66
CA GLN A 75 6.84 4.78 11.77
C GLN A 75 5.57 5.65 11.60
N ALA A 76 4.64 5.20 10.75
CA ALA A 76 3.39 5.90 10.41
C ALA A 76 3.42 7.10 9.43
N SER A 77 4.48 7.29 8.62
CA SER A 77 4.50 8.37 7.60
C SER A 77 3.44 8.25 6.50
N CYS A 78 2.85 7.06 6.33
CA CYS A 78 1.81 6.79 5.32
C CYS A 78 0.39 7.13 5.76
N LEU A 79 0.18 7.49 7.03
CA LEU A 79 -1.15 7.81 7.53
C LEU A 79 -1.72 9.04 6.81
N PRO A 80 -3.02 9.07 6.48
CA PRO A 80 -3.60 10.21 5.79
C PRO A 80 -3.43 11.50 6.60
N ALA A 81 -2.95 12.56 5.95
CA ALA A 81 -2.82 13.86 6.57
C ALA A 81 -4.19 14.39 7.01
N ASN A 82 -4.28 14.88 8.26
CA ASN A 82 -5.53 15.34 8.87
C ASN A 82 -6.63 14.28 8.97
N ALA A 83 -6.26 12.99 9.01
CA ALA A 83 -7.21 11.91 9.29
C ALA A 83 -7.95 12.16 10.62
N ALA A 84 -9.25 11.87 10.62
CA ALA A 84 -10.01 11.83 11.85
C ALA A 84 -9.39 10.78 12.79
N SER A 85 -9.18 11.15 14.05
CA SER A 85 -8.62 10.27 15.06
C SER A 85 -9.52 10.20 16.29
N LEU A 86 -9.63 9.00 16.86
CA LEU A 86 -10.37 8.74 18.09
C LEU A 86 -9.42 8.14 19.12
N SER A 87 -9.53 8.59 20.36
CA SER A 87 -8.84 7.96 21.48
C SER A 87 -9.76 6.90 22.09
N ALA A 88 -9.25 5.69 22.26
CA ALA A 88 -10.04 4.55 22.72
C ALA A 88 -9.29 3.74 23.78
N ARG A 89 -9.97 3.34 24.87
CA ARG A 89 -9.39 2.46 25.87
C ARG A 89 -9.56 1.01 25.43
N VAL A 90 -8.49 0.24 25.37
CA VAL A 90 -8.58 -1.19 25.06
C VAL A 90 -9.19 -1.93 26.25
N ARG A 91 -10.27 -2.67 25.99
CA ARG A 91 -10.95 -3.52 26.97
C ARG A 91 -10.43 -4.95 26.87
N HIS A 92 -10.38 -5.46 25.64
CA HIS A 92 -9.90 -6.80 25.33
C HIS A 92 -9.16 -6.81 24.00
N VAL A 93 -8.13 -7.64 23.91
CA VAL A 93 -7.48 -7.99 22.64
C VAL A 93 -8.08 -9.32 22.19
N LEU A 94 -8.89 -9.30 21.14
CA LEU A 94 -9.67 -10.46 20.70
C LEU A 94 -8.80 -11.43 19.90
N ASP A 95 -7.97 -10.90 18.99
CA ASP A 95 -6.97 -11.62 18.21
C ASP A 95 -5.82 -10.67 17.81
N GLY A 96 -4.89 -11.15 16.98
CA GLY A 96 -3.72 -10.41 16.52
C GLY A 96 -3.99 -9.11 15.75
N ILE A 97 -5.21 -8.88 15.25
CA ILE A 97 -5.59 -7.67 14.51
C ILE A 97 -6.95 -7.08 14.91
N THR A 98 -7.57 -7.60 15.97
CA THR A 98 -8.91 -7.18 16.42
C THR A 98 -8.91 -6.83 17.89
N LEU A 99 -9.38 -5.62 18.20
CA LEU A 99 -9.55 -5.11 19.55
C LEU A 99 -11.02 -4.94 19.88
N GLU A 100 -11.38 -5.15 21.14
CA GLU A 100 -12.57 -4.56 21.73
C GLU A 100 -12.15 -3.32 22.54
N VAL A 101 -12.71 -2.16 22.17
CA VAL A 101 -12.34 -0.87 22.74
C VAL A 101 -13.56 -0.14 23.28
N GLU A 102 -13.31 0.75 24.24
CA GLU A 102 -14.30 1.68 24.78
C GLU A 102 -14.06 3.09 24.23
N ILE A 103 -15.07 3.66 23.58
CA ILE A 103 -15.06 5.02 23.02
C ILE A 103 -16.29 5.74 23.57
N ASN A 104 -16.08 6.84 24.32
CA ASN A 104 -17.16 7.61 24.94
C ASN A 104 -18.14 6.76 25.81
N GLY A 105 -17.64 5.69 26.45
CA GLY A 105 -18.44 4.78 27.27
C GLY A 105 -19.16 3.67 26.51
N GLU A 106 -19.07 3.63 25.18
CA GLU A 106 -19.60 2.55 24.34
C GLU A 106 -18.50 1.57 23.95
N THR A 107 -18.82 0.28 23.99
CA THR A 107 -17.90 -0.78 23.56
C THR A 107 -18.07 -1.07 22.07
N ARG A 108 -16.97 -1.15 21.33
CA ARG A 108 -16.96 -1.45 19.89
C ARG A 108 -15.77 -2.35 19.53
N GLN A 109 -15.99 -3.27 18.61
CA GLN A 109 -14.90 -4.03 18.00
C GLN A 109 -14.26 -3.24 16.85
N VAL A 110 -12.93 -3.25 16.81
CA VAL A 110 -12.11 -2.57 15.81
C VAL A 110 -11.18 -3.59 15.17
N ARG A 111 -11.24 -3.72 13.85
CA ARG A 111 -10.32 -4.54 13.05
C ARG A 111 -9.28 -3.65 12.38
N TYR A 112 -8.04 -4.11 12.34
CA TYR A 112 -6.94 -3.33 11.78
C TYR A 112 -7.06 -3.24 10.25
N LEU A 113 -6.91 -2.02 9.75
CA LEU A 113 -6.99 -1.70 8.34
C LEU A 113 -5.69 -2.05 7.61
N GLY A 114 -5.81 -2.65 6.42
CA GLY A 114 -4.67 -3.02 5.56
C GLY A 114 -3.81 -4.16 6.09
N VAL A 115 -4.32 -4.91 7.07
CA VAL A 115 -3.63 -6.06 7.68
C VAL A 115 -4.55 -7.28 7.66
N GLU A 116 -3.96 -8.45 7.41
CA GLU A 116 -4.59 -9.74 7.57
C GLU A 116 -3.71 -10.71 8.35
N LEU A 117 -4.34 -11.72 8.97
CA LEU A 117 -3.63 -12.74 9.72
C LEU A 117 -3.21 -13.88 8.77
N PRO A 118 -1.95 -14.35 8.86
CA PRO A 118 -1.56 -15.59 8.23
C PRO A 118 -2.23 -16.79 8.93
N GLN A 119 -2.08 -17.98 8.36
CA GLN A 119 -2.65 -19.20 8.94
C GLN A 119 -2.18 -19.48 10.38
N GLN A 120 -0.92 -19.17 10.69
CA GLN A 120 -0.33 -19.27 12.03
C GLN A 120 -0.25 -17.88 12.66
N SER A 121 -1.18 -17.54 13.56
CA SER A 121 -1.37 -16.18 14.07
C SER A 121 -0.88 -15.95 15.49
N GLU A 122 -0.27 -16.93 16.15
CA GLU A 122 0.11 -16.86 17.56
C GLU A 122 1.07 -15.70 17.86
N LEU A 123 1.99 -15.43 16.92
CA LEU A 123 2.89 -14.28 17.02
C LEU A 123 2.14 -12.96 16.97
N ALA A 124 1.13 -12.84 16.11
CA ALA A 124 0.30 -11.64 16.01
C ALA A 124 -0.48 -11.42 17.30
N ASP A 125 -1.09 -12.48 17.85
CA ASP A 125 -1.86 -12.39 19.08
C ASP A 125 -0.98 -11.93 20.26
N ALA A 126 0.24 -12.43 20.35
CA ALA A 126 1.20 -12.07 21.39
C ALA A 126 1.67 -10.61 21.27
N LEU A 127 2.08 -10.18 20.07
CA LEU A 127 2.56 -8.81 19.84
C LEU A 127 1.43 -7.79 20.00
N ASN A 128 0.23 -8.10 19.50
CA ASN A 128 -0.91 -7.20 19.64
C ASN A 128 -1.25 -6.98 21.12
N ARG A 129 -1.32 -8.05 21.92
CA ARG A 129 -1.46 -7.94 23.38
C ARG A 129 -0.36 -7.12 24.01
N GLN A 130 0.90 -7.43 23.68
CA GLN A 130 2.06 -6.72 24.22
C GLN A 130 1.98 -5.19 24.02
N TRP A 131 1.50 -4.74 22.85
CA TRP A 131 1.48 -3.32 22.53
C TRP A 131 0.19 -2.59 22.92
N THR A 132 -0.94 -3.30 23.02
CA THR A 132 -2.26 -2.66 23.14
C THR A 132 -3.02 -3.01 24.42
N GLU A 133 -2.69 -4.11 25.10
CA GLU A 133 -3.44 -4.55 26.26
C GLU A 133 -3.35 -3.54 27.42
N ASN A 134 -4.50 -3.19 27.99
CA ASN A 134 -4.66 -2.16 29.01
C ASN A 134 -4.16 -0.75 28.60
N GLN A 135 -3.91 -0.50 27.32
CA GLN A 135 -3.49 0.80 26.80
C GLN A 135 -4.67 1.64 26.33
N THR A 136 -4.43 2.94 26.18
CA THR A 136 -5.24 3.81 25.34
C THR A 136 -4.59 3.87 23.96
N VAL A 137 -5.35 3.58 22.92
CA VAL A 137 -4.90 3.60 21.52
C VAL A 137 -5.51 4.78 20.77
N GLN A 138 -4.80 5.24 19.74
CA GLN A 138 -5.31 6.19 18.76
C GLN A 138 -5.77 5.40 17.53
N LEU A 139 -7.06 5.51 17.21
CA LEU A 139 -7.69 4.94 16.04
C LEU A 139 -7.73 5.99 14.95
N ILE A 140 -7.03 5.76 13.84
CA ILE A 140 -6.91 6.72 12.73
C ILE A 140 -7.74 6.22 11.55
N ALA A 141 -8.68 7.05 11.09
CA ALA A 141 -9.56 6.73 9.99
C ALA A 141 -8.86 6.90 8.63
N ASP A 142 -9.23 6.05 7.67
CA ASP A 142 -8.90 6.27 6.27
C ASP A 142 -10.11 6.94 5.58
N PRO A 143 -9.95 8.08 4.87
CA PRO A 143 -11.05 8.75 4.17
C PRO A 143 -11.77 7.89 3.14
N ALA A 144 -11.14 6.84 2.63
CA ALA A 144 -11.75 5.88 1.71
C ALA A 144 -12.65 4.85 2.40
N VAL A 145 -12.61 4.75 3.74
CA VAL A 145 -13.44 3.84 4.53
C VAL A 145 -14.73 4.55 4.97
N PRO A 146 -15.91 3.97 4.70
CA PRO A 146 -17.17 4.49 5.22
C PRO A 146 -17.16 4.56 6.77
N PRO A 147 -17.58 5.67 7.38
CA PRO A 147 -17.54 5.86 8.85
C PRO A 147 -18.33 4.84 9.68
N GLN A 148 -19.24 4.09 9.05
CA GLN A 148 -20.10 3.09 9.68
C GLN A 148 -19.87 1.70 9.07
N SER A 149 -18.64 1.41 8.66
CA SER A 149 -18.24 0.07 8.22
C SER A 149 -18.37 -0.94 9.36
N GLU A 150 -18.79 -2.16 9.01
CA GLU A 150 -18.88 -3.32 9.91
C GLU A 150 -18.05 -4.45 9.25
N PRO A 151 -16.94 -4.90 9.87
CA PRO A 151 -16.39 -4.41 11.13
C PRO A 151 -15.87 -2.96 11.01
N ALA A 152 -15.73 -2.26 12.14
CA ALA A 152 -15.13 -0.93 12.15
C ALA A 152 -13.62 -1.02 11.86
N LEU A 153 -13.16 -0.31 10.83
CA LEU A 153 -11.78 -0.42 10.33
C LEU A 153 -10.95 0.83 10.65
N TYR A 154 -9.79 0.62 11.29
CA TYR A 154 -8.88 1.71 11.66
C TYR A 154 -7.41 1.29 11.54
N TYR A 155 -6.54 2.28 11.31
CA TYR A 155 -5.13 2.19 11.68
C TYR A 155 -4.99 2.43 13.18
N VAL A 156 -4.09 1.70 13.85
CA VAL A 156 -3.97 1.73 15.31
C VAL A 156 -2.58 2.15 15.73
N LEU A 157 -2.50 3.21 16.55
CA LEU A 157 -1.27 3.59 17.24
C LEU A 157 -1.41 3.38 18.74
N ALA A 158 -0.41 2.75 19.35
CA ALA A 158 -0.36 2.47 20.77
C ALA A 158 1.03 2.85 21.31
N GLY A 159 1.10 3.79 22.26
CA GLY A 159 2.37 4.19 22.86
C GLY A 159 3.45 4.64 21.88
N GLY A 160 3.07 5.21 20.72
CA GLY A 160 3.98 5.61 19.65
C GLY A 160 4.30 4.51 18.63
N VAL A 161 3.87 3.27 18.85
CA VAL A 161 3.98 2.17 17.89
C VAL A 161 2.83 2.27 16.90
N PHE A 162 3.13 2.31 15.61
CA PHE A 162 2.12 2.06 14.58
C PHE A 162 1.92 0.56 14.42
N VAL A 163 0.91 0.03 15.11
CA VAL A 163 0.72 -1.41 15.35
C VAL A 163 0.56 -2.18 14.04
N ASN A 164 -0.22 -1.66 13.08
CA ASN A 164 -0.43 -2.28 11.78
C ASN A 164 0.90 -2.54 11.04
N GLN A 165 1.75 -1.51 10.97
CA GLN A 165 3.06 -1.59 10.32
C GLN A 165 4.00 -2.52 11.09
N ALA A 166 4.01 -2.42 12.41
CA ALA A 166 4.89 -3.21 13.27
C ALA A 166 4.59 -4.71 13.21
N LEU A 167 3.31 -5.10 13.15
CA LEU A 167 2.92 -6.51 12.99
C LEU A 167 3.48 -7.11 11.69
N ILE A 168 3.37 -6.38 10.58
CA ILE A 168 3.89 -6.83 9.29
C ILE A 168 5.42 -6.88 9.32
N ARG A 169 6.07 -5.87 9.92
CA ARG A 169 7.52 -5.83 10.05
C ARG A 169 8.10 -6.97 10.88
N GLU A 170 7.34 -7.47 11.86
CA GLU A 170 7.71 -8.66 12.64
C GLU A 170 7.35 -9.98 11.93
N GLY A 171 6.80 -9.93 10.72
CA GLY A 171 6.30 -11.09 9.98
C GLY A 171 5.13 -11.78 10.70
N ALA A 172 4.43 -11.06 11.59
CA ALA A 172 3.30 -11.58 12.34
C ALA A 172 1.98 -11.45 11.58
N ALA A 173 1.93 -10.53 10.62
CA ALA A 173 0.77 -10.26 9.79
C ALA A 173 1.17 -9.98 8.34
N LEU A 174 0.20 -10.03 7.42
CA LEU A 174 0.39 -9.78 6.00
C LEU A 174 -0.32 -8.48 5.57
N PRO A 175 0.15 -7.78 4.52
CA PRO A 175 -0.56 -6.64 3.93
C PRO A 175 -1.88 -7.08 3.28
N ALA A 176 -3.01 -6.54 3.72
CA ALA A 176 -4.31 -6.80 3.10
C ALA A 176 -4.58 -5.83 1.92
N LEU A 177 -4.67 -6.36 0.69
CA LEU A 177 -4.77 -5.58 -0.56
C LEU A 177 -6.20 -5.34 -1.09
N TYR A 178 -7.23 -5.77 -0.36
CA TYR A 178 -8.62 -5.62 -0.78
C TYR A 178 -9.35 -4.53 0.03
N PRO A 179 -10.02 -3.54 -0.61
CA PRO A 179 -10.45 -2.32 0.08
C PRO A 179 -11.77 -2.49 0.85
N PRO A 180 -12.20 -1.45 1.61
CA PRO A 180 -11.72 -0.06 1.61
C PRO A 180 -10.54 0.25 2.55
N GLY A 181 -9.77 1.29 2.18
CA GLY A 181 -8.63 1.82 2.94
C GLY A 181 -7.28 1.24 2.50
N ILE A 182 -6.50 2.01 1.74
CA ILE A 182 -5.20 1.56 1.20
C ILE A 182 -4.09 2.60 1.38
N ALA A 183 -4.31 3.65 2.18
CA ALA A 183 -3.33 4.74 2.33
C ALA A 183 -1.92 4.26 2.74
N CYS A 184 -1.84 3.23 3.58
CA CYS A 184 -0.57 2.69 4.06
C CYS A 184 -0.06 1.47 3.30
N ILE A 185 -0.68 1.08 2.19
CA ILE A 185 -0.39 -0.23 1.60
C ILE A 185 1.02 -0.35 1.05
N GLU A 186 1.56 0.70 0.42
CA GLU A 186 2.94 0.74 -0.07
C GLU A 186 3.96 0.59 1.07
N ALA A 187 3.68 1.21 2.23
CA ALA A 187 4.54 1.07 3.40
C ALA A 187 4.47 -0.35 3.97
N PHE A 188 3.28 -0.95 4.02
CA PHE A 188 3.10 -2.33 4.49
C PHE A 188 3.82 -3.33 3.59
N LEU A 189 3.76 -3.16 2.27
CA LEU A 189 4.51 -3.98 1.31
C LEU A 189 6.03 -3.87 1.51
N GLN A 190 6.53 -2.67 1.83
CA GLN A 190 7.95 -2.49 2.16
C GLN A 190 8.33 -3.22 3.45
N GLU A 191 7.51 -3.14 4.50
CA GLU A 191 7.79 -3.86 5.75
C GLU A 191 7.74 -5.38 5.57
N GLU A 192 6.82 -5.88 4.75
CA GLU A 192 6.73 -7.29 4.40
C GLU A 192 8.00 -7.77 3.68
N ALA A 193 8.47 -7.01 2.68
CA ALA A 193 9.72 -7.31 1.99
C ALA A 193 10.92 -7.36 2.95
N GLN A 194 10.98 -6.45 3.93
CA GLN A 194 12.02 -6.45 4.95
C GLN A 194 11.88 -7.63 5.92
N ALA A 195 10.66 -7.95 6.36
CA ALA A 195 10.40 -9.11 7.21
C ALA A 195 10.81 -10.43 6.52
N ARG A 196 10.58 -10.55 5.21
CA ARG A 196 11.03 -11.67 4.39
C ARG A 196 12.55 -11.76 4.28
N ALA A 197 13.20 -10.65 3.94
CA ALA A 197 14.66 -10.58 3.83
C ALA A 197 15.36 -10.96 5.15
N GLU A 198 14.73 -10.64 6.28
CA GLU A 198 15.21 -10.95 7.63
C GLU A 198 14.65 -12.26 8.21
N GLN A 199 13.83 -13.00 7.45
CA GLN A 199 13.24 -14.28 7.86
C GLN A 199 12.49 -14.19 9.20
N LYS A 200 11.69 -13.15 9.39
CA LYS A 200 10.89 -12.92 10.61
C LYS A 200 9.52 -13.58 10.55
N GLY A 201 8.97 -13.90 11.71
CA GLY A 201 7.61 -14.43 11.84
C GLY A 201 7.31 -15.60 10.90
N VAL A 202 6.28 -15.47 10.06
CA VAL A 202 5.86 -16.49 9.07
C VAL A 202 6.89 -16.76 7.97
N TRP A 203 7.87 -15.87 7.82
CA TRP A 203 8.95 -15.99 6.83
C TRP A 203 10.13 -16.82 7.33
N LYS A 204 10.08 -17.27 8.59
CA LYS A 204 11.01 -18.28 9.08
C LYS A 204 10.87 -19.52 8.20
N ASP A 205 12.01 -20.08 7.82
CA ASP A 205 12.07 -21.32 7.04
C ASP A 205 11.50 -21.26 5.60
N LEU A 206 11.33 -20.06 5.01
CA LEU A 206 11.06 -19.92 3.56
C LEU A 206 12.04 -20.75 2.70
N LEU A 207 13.33 -20.77 3.08
CA LEU A 207 14.35 -21.56 2.39
C LEU A 207 14.20 -23.08 2.57
N ALA A 208 13.47 -23.55 3.59
CA ALA A 208 13.17 -24.97 3.77
C ALA A 208 12.07 -25.45 2.81
N HIS A 209 11.24 -24.53 2.31
CA HIS A 209 10.13 -24.82 1.41
C HIS A 209 10.42 -24.46 -0.06
N LEU A 210 11.52 -23.75 -0.36
CA LEU A 210 11.93 -23.56 -1.74
C LEU A 210 12.26 -24.93 -2.37
N PRO A 211 11.59 -25.33 -3.46
CA PRO A 211 12.04 -26.47 -4.25
C PRO A 211 13.47 -26.16 -4.71
N THR A 212 14.36 -27.15 -4.59
CA THR A 212 15.71 -27.10 -5.18
C THR A 212 15.64 -26.47 -6.57
N PRO A 213 16.46 -25.46 -6.89
CA PRO A 213 16.33 -24.71 -8.13
C PRO A 213 16.32 -25.68 -9.30
N ALA A 214 15.16 -25.81 -9.95
CA ALA A 214 15.06 -26.52 -11.20
C ALA A 214 15.89 -25.75 -12.21
N VAL A 215 16.86 -26.43 -12.83
CA VAL A 215 17.68 -25.88 -13.90
C VAL A 215 16.77 -25.20 -14.93
N SER A 216 16.91 -23.88 -15.07
CA SER A 216 16.17 -23.08 -16.04
C SER A 216 16.60 -23.49 -17.45
N ILE A 217 15.84 -24.39 -18.06
CA ILE A 217 15.89 -24.60 -19.51
C ILE A 217 15.16 -23.40 -20.13
N GLY A 218 15.89 -22.60 -20.91
CA GLY A 218 15.50 -21.28 -21.42
C GLY A 218 14.16 -21.25 -22.16
N LEU A 219 13.09 -21.10 -21.40
CA LEU A 219 11.84 -20.51 -21.86
C LEU A 219 11.88 -19.06 -21.41
N THR A 220 11.90 -18.15 -22.39
CA THR A 220 11.52 -16.75 -22.13
C THR A 220 10.16 -16.76 -21.44
N PRO A 221 10.01 -16.15 -20.24
CA PRO A 221 8.71 -16.01 -19.61
C PRO A 221 7.73 -15.42 -20.64
N PRO A 222 6.47 -15.89 -20.69
CA PRO A 222 5.47 -15.14 -21.44
C PRO A 222 5.50 -13.69 -20.93
N ALA A 223 5.38 -12.72 -21.85
CA ALA A 223 5.33 -11.31 -21.47
C ALA A 223 4.07 -11.10 -20.61
N CYS A 224 4.25 -11.13 -19.28
CA CYS A 224 3.17 -10.85 -18.36
C CYS A 224 2.85 -9.37 -18.36
N ASP A 225 1.56 -9.05 -18.43
CA ASP A 225 1.10 -7.67 -18.26
C ASP A 225 0.92 -7.40 -16.76
N CYS A 226 1.93 -6.77 -16.16
CA CYS A 226 1.92 -6.45 -14.72
C CYS A 226 0.89 -5.37 -14.33
N ASN A 227 0.05 -4.90 -15.26
CA ASN A 227 -1.12 -4.08 -14.95
C ASN A 227 -2.42 -4.89 -14.84
N ARG A 228 -2.40 -6.17 -15.20
CA ARG A 228 -3.53 -7.09 -15.01
C ARG A 228 -3.40 -7.81 -13.67
N ARG A 229 -4.54 -8.05 -13.00
CA ARG A 229 -4.61 -8.97 -11.87
C ARG A 229 -4.84 -10.39 -12.37
N TYR A 230 -3.91 -11.28 -12.09
CA TYR A 230 -4.02 -12.68 -12.44
C TYR A 230 -4.52 -13.52 -11.26
N THR A 231 -5.14 -14.64 -11.59
CA THR A 231 -5.53 -15.74 -10.70
C THR A 231 -4.93 -17.05 -11.21
N CYS A 232 -4.92 -18.11 -10.40
CA CYS A 232 -4.41 -19.40 -10.85
C CYS A 232 -5.18 -20.00 -12.04
N ALA A 233 -6.43 -19.56 -12.27
CA ALA A 233 -7.20 -19.96 -13.45
C ALA A 233 -6.67 -19.35 -14.77
N ASP A 234 -5.80 -18.34 -14.72
CA ASP A 234 -5.20 -17.72 -15.90
C ASP A 234 -3.98 -18.48 -16.45
N PHE A 235 -3.52 -19.53 -15.76
CA PHE A 235 -2.32 -20.29 -16.12
C PHE A 235 -2.62 -21.78 -16.29
N ALA A 236 -1.94 -22.44 -17.23
CA ALA A 236 -2.10 -23.88 -17.44
C ALA A 236 -1.23 -24.72 -16.50
N THR A 237 -0.10 -24.16 -16.06
CA THR A 237 0.87 -24.84 -15.19
C THR A 237 1.40 -23.92 -14.10
N ARG A 238 1.85 -24.53 -12.99
CA ARG A 238 2.52 -23.81 -11.89
C ARG A 238 3.72 -23.02 -12.39
N ARG A 239 4.47 -23.57 -13.36
CA ARG A 239 5.67 -22.91 -13.91
C ARG A 239 5.36 -21.60 -14.63
N GLU A 240 4.25 -21.55 -15.38
CA GLU A 240 3.82 -20.32 -16.06
C GLU A 240 3.36 -19.27 -15.06
N ALA A 241 2.59 -19.68 -14.05
CA ALA A 241 2.17 -18.80 -12.95
C ALA A 241 3.38 -18.25 -12.19
N GLN A 242 4.35 -19.11 -11.84
CA GLN A 242 5.58 -18.72 -11.15
C GLN A 242 6.41 -17.75 -11.98
N ALA A 243 6.60 -18.00 -13.27
CA ALA A 243 7.37 -17.09 -14.13
C ALA A 243 6.71 -15.70 -14.20
N CYS A 244 5.36 -15.65 -14.18
CA CYS A 244 4.62 -14.40 -14.14
C CYS A 244 4.74 -13.68 -12.80
N PHE A 245 4.64 -14.43 -11.71
CA PHE A 245 4.82 -13.96 -10.34
C PHE A 245 6.22 -13.36 -10.13
N ASP A 246 7.27 -14.07 -10.55
CA ASP A 246 8.65 -13.61 -10.46
C ASP A 246 8.90 -12.36 -11.33
N ALA A 247 8.32 -12.31 -12.53
CA ALA A 247 8.53 -11.22 -13.49
C ALA A 247 7.80 -9.93 -13.10
N CYS A 248 6.57 -10.04 -12.60
CA CYS A 248 5.77 -8.89 -12.18
C CYS A 248 5.98 -8.51 -10.72
N GLY A 249 6.71 -9.33 -9.97
CA GLY A 249 6.81 -9.22 -8.53
C GLY A 249 5.51 -9.60 -7.82
N ASP A 250 5.68 -10.02 -6.57
CA ASP A 250 4.63 -10.49 -5.66
C ASP A 250 3.45 -9.50 -5.50
N TYR A 251 3.76 -8.20 -5.45
CA TYR A 251 2.87 -7.11 -5.03
C TYR A 251 1.56 -6.90 -5.83
N ARG A 252 1.41 -7.49 -7.03
CA ARG A 252 0.17 -7.40 -7.85
C ARG A 252 -0.54 -8.73 -8.07
N ASN A 253 0.12 -9.82 -7.71
CA ASN A 253 -0.30 -11.18 -7.97
C ASN A 253 -0.39 -11.99 -6.67
N THR A 254 -0.75 -11.37 -5.54
CA THR A 254 -1.03 -12.11 -4.28
C THR A 254 -2.13 -13.16 -4.44
N THR A 255 -3.00 -13.04 -5.44
CA THR A 255 -3.93 -14.11 -5.82
C THR A 255 -3.27 -15.35 -6.43
N LEU A 256 -2.02 -15.24 -6.88
CA LEU A 256 -1.23 -16.37 -7.35
C LEU A 256 -0.49 -17.06 -6.21
N ASP A 257 -0.11 -16.33 -5.16
CA ASP A 257 0.59 -16.87 -3.98
C ASP A 257 -0.15 -16.43 -2.70
N PRO A 258 -1.36 -16.97 -2.41
CA PRO A 258 -2.20 -16.50 -1.31
C PRO A 258 -1.65 -16.77 0.08
N ASP A 259 -0.73 -17.73 0.23
CA ASP A 259 0.00 -18.01 1.46
C ASP A 259 1.37 -17.31 1.50
N HIS A 260 1.69 -16.55 0.45
CA HIS A 260 2.84 -15.67 0.29
C HIS A 260 4.20 -16.39 0.43
N ASN A 261 4.24 -17.70 0.24
CA ASN A 261 5.44 -18.51 0.49
C ASN A 261 6.48 -18.42 -0.65
N GLY A 262 6.21 -17.59 -1.67
CA GLY A 262 7.00 -17.39 -2.86
C GLY A 262 6.67 -18.36 -4.00
N LEU A 263 5.70 -19.27 -3.81
CA LEU A 263 5.31 -20.29 -4.78
C LEU A 263 3.91 -19.98 -5.34
N ALA A 264 3.88 -19.53 -6.58
CA ALA A 264 2.62 -19.23 -7.24
C ALA A 264 1.87 -20.51 -7.65
N CYS A 265 0.59 -20.58 -7.28
CA CYS A 265 -0.41 -21.53 -7.77
C CYS A 265 0.01 -22.99 -7.60
N GLU A 266 0.39 -23.37 -6.39
CA GLU A 266 0.88 -24.72 -6.05
C GLU A 266 -0.08 -25.86 -6.38
N GLU A 267 -1.38 -25.56 -6.53
CA GLU A 267 -2.39 -26.53 -6.94
C GLU A 267 -2.36 -26.87 -8.44
N LEU A 268 -1.65 -26.08 -9.26
CA LEU A 268 -1.52 -26.32 -10.69
C LEU A 268 -0.47 -27.40 -11.00
N PRO A 269 -0.61 -28.12 -12.14
CA PRO A 269 0.38 -29.09 -12.62
C PRO A 269 1.78 -28.50 -12.87
#